data_AF-A0A8S3CF73-F1
#
_entry.id   AF-A0A8S3CF73-F1
#
_cell.length_a   1.000
_cell.length_b   1.000
_cell.length_c   1.000
_cell.angle_alpha   90.00
_cell.angle_beta   90.00
_cell.angle_gamma   90.00
#
_symmetry.space_group_name_H-M   'P 1'
#
loop_
_entity.id
_entity.type
_entity.pdbx_description
1 polymer ?
#
loop_
_entity_poly.entity_id
_entity_poly.type
_entity_poly.pdbx_seq_one_letter_code
_entity_poly.pdbx_strand_id
1 'polypeptide(L)'
;MASSFSFVDDLIRDYLNYRGLTSTLRTFDNEIGKIPIGQFRADRIIEQLTIYIHQFDINNLIDYWTQLEQRLLSTLIIRSQHQTNVLTKTRTNLYRCYLIHAIQSSKTDKINEFFDRLAKTLQQSNEWTKDWFALPFIKNPEENPTFQLYFSKQWNDLFWISLQNFLSTAFYHMIPPKICSMEENNSQQYGNLISQQTTNLKSLLPPSG
;
A
#
# COMPACT_ATOMS: atom_id res chain seq x y z
N MET A 1 -2.30 17.40 -10.08
CA MET A 1 -2.14 16.02 -9.58
C MET A 1 -3.43 15.22 -9.69
N ALA A 2 -4.53 15.53 -8.96
CA ALA A 2 -5.79 14.76 -9.15
C ALA A 2 -6.38 14.89 -10.56
N SER A 3 -6.28 16.08 -11.17
CA SER A 3 -6.69 16.34 -12.55
C SER A 3 -5.88 15.56 -13.59
N SER A 4 -4.57 15.39 -13.36
CA SER A 4 -3.68 14.70 -14.31
C SER A 4 -3.88 13.20 -14.33
N PHE A 5 -4.26 12.60 -13.19
CA PHE A 5 -4.65 11.18 -13.15
C PHE A 5 -5.95 10.93 -13.91
N SER A 6 -6.98 11.77 -13.74
CA SER A 6 -8.25 11.63 -14.49
C SER A 6 -8.03 11.71 -16.00
N PHE A 7 -7.19 12.64 -16.45
CA PHE A 7 -6.87 12.80 -17.87
C PHE A 7 -6.11 11.59 -18.43
N VAL A 8 -5.15 11.05 -17.67
CA VAL A 8 -4.43 9.82 -18.06
C VAL A 8 -5.38 8.63 -18.11
N ASP A 9 -6.32 8.52 -17.19
CA ASP A 9 -7.31 7.45 -17.20
C ASP A 9 -8.18 7.52 -18.45
N ASP A 10 -8.59 8.73 -18.87
CA ASP A 10 -9.34 8.95 -20.12
C ASP A 10 -8.52 8.56 -21.36
N LEU A 11 -7.22 8.90 -21.41
CA LEU A 11 -6.33 8.46 -22.49
C LEU A 11 -6.20 6.94 -22.57
N ILE A 12 -6.14 6.26 -21.42
CA ILE A 12 -6.09 4.79 -21.37
C ILE A 12 -7.42 4.20 -21.87
N ARG A 13 -8.56 4.78 -21.47
CA ARG A 13 -9.89 4.37 -21.97
C ARG A 13 -9.98 4.47 -23.49
N ASP A 14 -9.56 5.60 -24.05
CA ASP A 14 -9.56 5.83 -25.50
C ASP A 14 -8.66 4.83 -26.23
N TYR A 15 -7.47 4.55 -25.69
CA TYR A 15 -6.56 3.57 -26.28
C TYR A 15 -7.12 2.14 -26.25
N LEU A 16 -7.70 1.72 -25.13
CA LEU A 16 -8.31 0.38 -25.00
C LEU A 16 -9.51 0.22 -25.94
N ASN A 17 -10.33 1.28 -26.09
CA ASN A 17 -11.43 1.32 -27.03
C ASN A 17 -10.95 1.21 -28.48
N TYR A 18 -9.95 2.00 -28.88
CA TYR A 18 -9.39 1.97 -30.24
C TYR A 18 -8.87 0.57 -30.63
N ARG A 19 -8.30 -0.18 -29.67
CA ARG A 19 -7.80 -1.54 -29.90
C ARG A 19 -8.86 -2.63 -29.81
N GLY A 20 -10.11 -2.29 -29.49
CA GLY A 20 -11.22 -3.25 -29.33
C GLY A 20 -11.10 -4.12 -28.07
N LEU A 21 -10.34 -3.69 -27.06
CA LEU A 21 -10.09 -4.45 -25.82
C LEU A 21 -11.22 -4.25 -24.80
N THR A 22 -12.46 -4.54 -25.21
CA THR A 22 -13.69 -4.25 -24.44
C THR A 22 -13.75 -4.98 -23.10
N SER A 23 -13.27 -6.24 -23.04
CA SER A 23 -13.18 -6.98 -21.77
C SER A 23 -12.19 -6.35 -20.79
N THR A 24 -11.04 -5.87 -21.29
CA THR A 24 -10.01 -5.24 -20.47
C THR A 24 -10.47 -3.88 -19.97
N LEU A 25 -11.14 -3.10 -20.82
CA LEU A 25 -11.73 -1.82 -20.43
C LEU A 25 -12.74 -1.97 -19.29
N ARG A 26 -13.62 -2.97 -19.37
CA ARG A 26 -14.59 -3.23 -18.29
C ARG A 26 -13.91 -3.57 -16.98
N THR A 27 -12.84 -4.37 -17.02
CA THR A 27 -12.05 -4.70 -15.82
C THR A 27 -11.34 -3.46 -15.29
N PHE A 28 -10.74 -2.65 -16.17
CA PHE A 28 -10.06 -1.40 -15.82
C PHE A 28 -11.00 -0.41 -15.12
N ASP A 29 -12.18 -0.14 -15.68
CA ASP A 29 -13.16 0.79 -15.07
C ASP A 29 -13.65 0.30 -13.69
N ASN A 30 -13.85 -1.01 -13.53
CA ASN A 30 -14.23 -1.60 -12.26
C ASN A 30 -13.14 -1.49 -11.19
N GLU A 31 -11.87 -1.57 -11.59
CA GLU A 31 -10.74 -1.48 -10.67
C GLU A 31 -10.40 -0.03 -10.34
N ILE A 32 -10.44 0.87 -11.33
CA ILE A 32 -10.06 2.27 -11.13
C ILE A 32 -11.07 3.01 -10.25
N GLY A 33 -12.37 2.69 -10.36
CA GLY A 33 -13.39 3.24 -9.47
C GLY A 33 -13.21 2.84 -7.99
N LYS A 34 -12.43 1.79 -7.71
CA LYS A 34 -12.14 1.32 -6.35
C LYS A 34 -10.86 1.93 -5.76
N ILE A 35 -10.03 2.57 -6.58
CA ILE A 35 -8.74 3.12 -6.17
C ILE A 35 -8.88 4.64 -6.03
N PRO A 36 -8.82 5.21 -4.81
CA PRO A 36 -8.89 6.66 -4.63
C PRO A 36 -7.72 7.35 -5.36
N ILE A 37 -8.04 8.26 -6.27
CA ILE A 37 -7.05 9.00 -7.06
C ILE A 37 -6.15 9.82 -6.11
N GLY A 38 -4.83 9.62 -6.23
CA GLY A 38 -3.82 10.57 -5.74
C GLY A 38 -3.72 10.79 -4.22
N GLN A 39 -4.40 10.00 -3.39
CA GLN A 39 -4.23 10.05 -1.94
C GLN A 39 -4.13 8.64 -1.38
N PHE A 40 -2.95 8.05 -1.45
CA PHE A 40 -2.61 6.97 -0.54
C PHE A 40 -2.66 7.51 0.88
N ARG A 41 -3.79 7.30 1.56
CA ARG A 41 -3.92 7.60 2.98
C ARG A 41 -3.44 6.39 3.74
N ALA A 42 -2.21 6.44 4.25
CA ALA A 42 -1.70 5.44 5.18
C ALA A 42 -2.73 5.15 6.28
N ASP A 43 -3.39 6.19 6.78
CA ASP A 43 -4.46 6.14 7.78
C ASP A 43 -5.59 5.17 7.42
N ARG A 44 -6.07 5.17 6.15
CA ARG A 44 -7.13 4.22 5.72
C ARG A 44 -6.62 2.78 5.71
N ILE A 45 -5.36 2.59 5.35
CA ILE A 45 -4.75 1.26 5.31
C ILE A 45 -4.63 0.74 6.74
N ILE A 46 -4.16 1.58 7.68
CA ILE A 46 -4.10 1.24 9.10
C ILE A 46 -5.49 0.90 9.64
N GLU A 47 -6.49 1.74 9.36
CA GLU A 47 -7.87 1.53 9.77
C GLU A 47 -8.41 0.19 9.26
N GLN A 48 -8.20 -0.12 7.98
CA GLN A 48 -8.65 -1.38 7.39
C GLN A 48 -7.93 -2.60 8.00
N LEU A 49 -6.61 -2.52 8.20
CA LEU A 49 -5.84 -3.60 8.86
C LEU A 49 -6.33 -3.83 10.29
N THR A 50 -6.64 -2.75 11.00
CA THR A 50 -7.16 -2.78 12.38
C THR A 50 -8.53 -3.44 12.42
N ILE A 51 -9.42 -3.15 11.47
CA ILE A 51 -10.73 -3.80 11.33
C ILE A 51 -10.57 -5.32 11.15
N TYR A 52 -9.70 -5.77 10.23
CA TYR A 52 -9.49 -7.21 10.02
C TYR A 52 -8.93 -7.92 11.26
N ILE A 53 -8.04 -7.26 12.01
CA ILE A 53 -7.52 -7.80 13.28
C ILE A 53 -8.63 -7.94 14.32
N HIS A 54 -9.45 -6.91 14.52
CA HIS A 54 -10.54 -6.95 15.49
C HIS A 54 -11.68 -7.90 15.12
N GLN A 55 -11.88 -8.16 13.82
CA GLN A 55 -12.88 -9.11 13.33
C GLN A 55 -12.37 -10.56 13.30
N PHE A 56 -11.09 -10.80 13.62
CA PHE A 56 -10.44 -12.10 13.49
C PHE A 56 -10.57 -12.72 12.08
N ASP A 57 -10.43 -11.87 11.06
CA ASP A 57 -10.45 -12.28 9.65
C ASP A 57 -9.04 -12.36 9.09
N ILE A 58 -8.41 -13.52 9.32
CA ILE A 58 -7.03 -13.75 8.89
C ILE A 58 -6.90 -13.83 7.37
N ASN A 59 -7.92 -14.31 6.67
CA ASN A 59 -7.86 -14.50 5.22
C ASN A 59 -7.82 -13.15 4.51
N ASN A 60 -8.76 -12.27 4.84
CA ASN A 60 -8.77 -10.92 4.27
C ASN A 60 -7.56 -10.09 4.72
N LEU A 61 -7.07 -10.28 5.95
CA LEU A 61 -5.85 -9.63 6.42
C LEU A 61 -4.63 -10.02 5.57
N ILE A 62 -4.43 -11.32 5.31
CA ILE A 62 -3.32 -11.82 4.50
C ILE A 62 -3.45 -11.30 3.08
N ASP A 63 -4.61 -11.48 2.45
CA ASP A 63 -4.80 -11.11 1.04
C ASP A 63 -4.60 -9.60 0.84
N TYR A 64 -5.14 -8.78 1.75
CA TYR A 64 -4.98 -7.33 1.71
C TYR A 64 -3.51 -6.92 1.93
N TRP A 65 -2.83 -7.52 2.90
CA TRP A 65 -1.40 -7.26 3.12
C TRP A 65 -0.55 -7.69 1.93
N THR A 66 -0.79 -8.85 1.34
CA THR A 66 -0.05 -9.33 0.16
C THR A 66 -0.26 -8.42 -1.05
N GLN A 67 -1.48 -7.92 -1.28
CA GLN A 67 -1.73 -6.93 -2.33
C GLN A 67 -0.99 -5.62 -2.07
N LEU A 68 -0.99 -5.14 -0.81
CA LEU A 68 -0.24 -3.97 -0.40
C LEU A 68 1.27 -4.17 -0.61
N GLU A 69 1.79 -5.32 -0.21
CA GLU A 69 3.18 -5.73 -0.35
C GLU A 69 3.60 -5.75 -1.82
N GLN A 70 2.81 -6.39 -2.69
CA GLN A 70 3.04 -6.39 -4.14
C GLN A 70 3.05 -4.98 -4.72
N ARG A 71 2.12 -4.11 -4.30
CA ARG A 71 2.08 -2.71 -4.73
C ARG A 71 3.35 -1.99 -4.32
N LEU A 72 3.73 -2.04 -3.04
CA LEU A 72 4.94 -1.42 -2.51
C LEU A 72 6.24 -1.91 -3.20
N LEU A 73 6.30 -3.21 -3.53
CA LEU A 73 7.41 -3.80 -4.28
C LEU A 73 7.41 -3.32 -5.75
N SER A 74 6.24 -3.30 -6.40
CA SER A 74 6.09 -2.92 -7.81
C SER A 74 6.37 -1.45 -8.08
N THR A 75 6.07 -0.57 -7.12
CA THR A 75 6.21 0.88 -7.28
C THR A 75 7.60 1.41 -6.92
N LEU A 76 8.58 0.50 -6.81
CA LEU A 76 10.02 0.76 -6.78
C LEU A 76 10.49 1.80 -5.74
N ILE A 77 10.17 1.55 -4.48
CA ILE A 77 10.90 2.15 -3.34
C ILE A 77 11.85 1.15 -2.70
N ILE A 78 11.54 -0.15 -2.79
CA ILE A 78 12.26 -1.24 -2.13
C ILE A 78 13.25 -1.87 -3.11
N ARG A 79 14.33 -1.14 -3.45
CA ARG A 79 15.42 -1.68 -4.28
C ARG A 79 16.59 -2.21 -3.46
N SER A 80 16.62 -1.89 -2.16
CA SER A 80 17.68 -2.31 -1.25
C SER A 80 17.23 -3.48 -0.38
N GLN A 81 18.15 -4.40 -0.09
CA GLN A 81 17.94 -5.52 0.83
C GLN A 81 17.38 -5.04 2.19
N HIS A 82 17.79 -3.87 2.65
CA HIS A 82 17.33 -3.28 3.90
C HIS A 82 15.82 -3.01 3.91
N GLN A 83 15.26 -2.46 2.84
CA GLN A 83 13.84 -2.14 2.77
C GLN A 83 12.97 -3.41 2.64
N THR A 84 13.46 -4.45 1.95
CA THR A 84 12.81 -5.77 1.89
C THR A 84 12.76 -6.41 3.28
N ASN A 85 13.83 -6.27 4.05
CA ASN A 85 13.88 -6.74 5.43
C ASN A 85 12.90 -5.97 6.32
N VAL A 86 12.78 -4.64 6.15
CA VAL A 86 11.78 -3.83 6.88
C VAL A 86 10.37 -4.32 6.57
N LEU A 87 10.03 -4.53 5.30
CA LEU A 87 8.71 -5.04 4.90
C LEU A 87 8.40 -6.42 5.51
N THR A 88 9.39 -7.32 5.50
CA THR A 88 9.27 -8.66 6.09
C THR A 88 9.07 -8.61 7.62
N LYS A 89 9.80 -7.71 8.30
CA LYS A 89 9.65 -7.49 9.75
C LYS A 89 8.28 -6.88 10.08
N THR A 90 7.84 -5.91 9.29
CA THR A 90 6.51 -5.30 9.44
C THR A 90 5.40 -6.33 9.26
N ARG A 91 5.49 -7.19 8.23
CA ARG A 91 4.56 -8.33 8.04
C ARG A 91 4.54 -9.26 9.24
N THR A 92 5.73 -9.62 9.74
CA THR A 92 5.85 -10.48 10.92
C THR A 92 5.20 -9.86 12.15
N ASN A 93 5.44 -8.58 12.40
CA ASN A 93 4.86 -7.88 13.54
C ASN A 93 3.33 -7.70 13.40
N LEU A 94 2.82 -7.49 12.19
CA LEU A 94 1.38 -7.46 11.92
C LEU A 94 0.70 -8.79 12.31
N TYR A 95 1.30 -9.92 11.91
CA TYR A 95 0.80 -11.24 12.28
C TYR A 95 0.92 -11.52 13.77
N ARG A 96 1.98 -11.03 14.44
CA ARG A 96 2.10 -11.09 15.90
C ARG A 96 1.00 -10.27 16.58
N CYS A 97 0.70 -9.06 16.10
CA CYS A 97 -0.43 -8.26 16.61
C CYS A 97 -1.75 -9.02 16.54
N TYR A 98 -2.04 -9.65 15.38
CA TYR A 98 -3.23 -10.48 15.22
C TYR A 98 -3.28 -11.63 16.23
N LEU A 99 -2.18 -12.38 16.34
CA LEU A 99 -2.09 -13.55 17.21
C LEU A 99 -2.27 -13.19 18.69
N ILE A 100 -1.63 -12.11 19.13
CA ILE A 100 -1.74 -11.62 20.51
C ILE A 100 -3.16 -11.14 20.80
N HIS A 101 -3.79 -10.42 19.86
CA HIS A 101 -5.18 -10.00 20.03
C HIS A 101 -6.13 -11.19 20.15
N ALA A 102 -5.89 -12.27 19.39
CA ALA A 102 -6.66 -13.51 19.48
C ALA A 102 -6.46 -14.23 20.82
N ILE A 103 -5.24 -14.23 21.36
CA ILE A 103 -4.93 -14.80 22.68
C ILE A 103 -5.60 -14.01 23.80
N GLN A 104 -5.45 -12.68 23.79
CA GLN A 104 -6.09 -11.78 24.78
C GLN A 104 -7.62 -11.91 24.77
N SER A 105 -8.21 -12.21 23.62
CA SER A 105 -9.65 -12.40 23.47
C SER A 105 -10.12 -13.85 23.67
N SER A 106 -9.20 -14.75 24.07
CA SER A 106 -9.45 -16.19 24.28
C SER A 106 -10.12 -16.89 23.08
N LYS A 107 -9.78 -16.48 21.85
CA LYS A 107 -10.33 -17.04 20.59
C LYS A 107 -9.43 -18.15 20.06
N THR A 108 -9.42 -19.30 20.74
CA THR A 108 -8.59 -20.46 20.36
C THR A 108 -8.83 -20.96 18.94
N ASP A 109 -10.08 -20.93 18.46
CA ASP A 109 -10.42 -21.38 17.10
C ASP A 109 -9.71 -20.54 16.03
N LYS A 110 -9.61 -19.23 16.28
CA LYS A 110 -8.95 -18.27 15.38
C LYS A 110 -7.44 -18.35 15.42
N ILE A 111 -6.89 -18.77 16.56
CA ILE A 111 -5.46 -19.07 16.69
C ILE A 111 -5.12 -20.33 15.87
N ASN A 112 -5.95 -21.37 15.95
CA ASN A 112 -5.77 -22.58 15.15
C ASN A 112 -5.90 -22.27 13.64
N GLU A 113 -6.93 -21.50 13.25
CA GLU A 113 -7.11 -21.06 11.85
C GLU A 113 -5.86 -20.30 11.32
N PHE A 114 -5.27 -19.43 12.16
CA PHE A 114 -4.04 -18.73 11.82
C PHE A 114 -2.89 -19.70 11.53
N PHE A 115 -2.64 -20.66 12.43
CA PHE A 115 -1.54 -21.62 12.25
C PHE A 115 -1.81 -22.58 11.11
N ASP A 116 -3.04 -23.05 10.90
CA ASP A 116 -3.37 -23.92 9.77
C ASP A 116 -3.09 -23.24 8.43
N ARG A 117 -3.39 -21.93 8.32
CA ARG A 117 -3.16 -21.15 7.11
C ARG A 117 -1.70 -20.79 6.90
N LEU A 118 -1.01 -20.34 7.95
CA LEU A 118 0.30 -19.71 7.84
C LEU A 118 1.48 -20.59 8.25
N ALA A 119 1.29 -21.68 9.01
CA ALA A 119 2.41 -22.43 9.60
C ALA A 119 3.47 -22.86 8.58
N LYS A 120 3.06 -23.33 7.40
CA LYS A 120 4.00 -23.73 6.32
C LYS A 120 4.87 -22.55 5.84
N THR A 121 4.25 -21.39 5.64
CA THR A 121 4.94 -20.17 5.20
C THR A 121 5.82 -19.59 6.32
N LEU A 122 5.36 -19.65 7.56
CA LEU A 122 6.11 -19.15 8.72
C LEU A 122 7.34 -20.00 9.04
N GLN A 123 7.24 -21.33 8.91
CA GLN A 123 8.37 -22.25 9.12
C GLN A 123 9.54 -22.01 8.16
N GLN A 124 9.28 -21.48 6.97
CA GLN A 124 10.31 -21.13 6.00
C GLN A 124 11.03 -19.81 6.35
N SER A 125 10.51 -19.05 7.31
CA SER A 125 11.07 -17.76 7.72
C SER A 125 11.89 -17.89 9.00
N ASN A 126 13.09 -17.32 9.00
CA ASN A 126 13.98 -17.34 10.18
C ASN A 126 13.48 -16.49 11.36
N GLU A 127 12.45 -15.66 11.14
CA GLU A 127 11.88 -14.73 12.14
C GLU A 127 10.86 -15.40 13.08
N TRP A 128 10.33 -16.57 12.69
CA TRP A 128 9.35 -17.33 13.48
C TRP A 128 10.04 -18.49 14.21
N THR A 129 10.46 -18.23 15.45
CA THR A 129 11.10 -19.24 16.30
C THR A 129 10.09 -20.29 16.79
N LYS A 130 10.62 -21.45 17.21
CA LYS A 130 9.81 -22.56 17.77
C LYS A 130 8.92 -22.11 18.93
N ASP A 131 9.35 -21.11 19.70
CA ASP A 131 8.61 -20.58 20.84
C ASP A 131 7.27 -19.97 20.41
N TRP A 132 7.20 -19.30 19.24
CA TRP A 132 5.95 -18.71 18.74
C TRP A 132 4.90 -19.76 18.38
N PHE A 133 5.32 -20.96 17.98
CA PHE A 133 4.41 -22.09 17.73
C PHE A 133 3.93 -22.75 19.02
N ALA A 134 4.69 -22.62 20.11
CA ALA A 134 4.29 -23.08 21.43
C ALA A 134 3.33 -22.09 22.14
N LEU A 135 3.26 -20.84 21.67
CA LEU A 135 2.50 -19.75 22.30
C LEU A 135 1.05 -20.10 22.65
N PRO A 136 0.25 -20.78 21.81
CA PRO A 136 -1.14 -21.14 22.14
C PRO A 136 -1.29 -22.08 23.34
N PHE A 137 -0.23 -22.82 23.68
CA PHE A 137 -0.22 -23.81 24.76
C PHE A 137 0.32 -23.22 26.08
N ILE A 138 0.78 -21.97 26.08
CA ILE A 138 1.28 -21.29 27.28
C ILE A 138 0.09 -20.71 28.04
N LYS A 139 -0.05 -21.04 29.32
CA LYS A 139 -1.18 -20.59 30.15
C LYS A 139 -1.20 -19.07 30.38
N ASN A 140 -0.05 -18.50 30.72
CA ASN A 140 0.13 -17.06 30.95
C ASN A 140 1.23 -16.51 30.03
N PRO A 141 0.94 -16.26 28.74
CA PRO A 141 1.94 -15.79 27.80
C PRO A 141 2.43 -14.37 28.12
N GLU A 142 1.64 -13.56 28.84
CA GLU A 142 2.02 -12.22 29.29
C GLU A 142 3.12 -12.20 30.37
N GLU A 143 3.24 -13.27 31.17
CA GLU A 143 4.27 -13.41 32.20
C GLU A 143 5.58 -14.00 31.64
N ASN A 144 5.54 -14.51 30.41
CA ASN A 144 6.70 -15.11 29.79
C ASN A 144 7.66 -14.01 29.30
N PRO A 145 8.94 -14.00 29.72
CA PRO A 145 9.91 -12.97 29.35
C PRO A 145 10.08 -12.79 27.83
N THR A 146 9.86 -13.85 27.05
CA THR A 146 9.96 -13.84 25.59
C THR A 146 8.80 -13.08 24.93
N PHE A 147 7.61 -13.11 25.53
CA PHE A 147 6.39 -12.59 24.92
C PHE A 147 5.84 -11.33 25.61
N GLN A 148 6.17 -11.10 26.88
CA GLN A 148 5.66 -10.00 27.71
C GLN A 148 5.67 -8.65 26.99
N LEU A 149 6.75 -8.33 26.27
CA LEU A 149 6.88 -7.09 25.51
C LEU A 149 5.70 -6.89 24.53
N TYR A 150 5.31 -7.95 23.83
CA TYR A 150 4.30 -7.87 22.79
C TYR A 150 2.87 -7.74 23.34
N PHE A 151 2.64 -8.14 24.59
CA PHE A 151 1.37 -7.91 25.29
C PHE A 151 1.23 -6.46 25.80
N SER A 152 2.32 -5.68 25.79
CA SER A 152 2.27 -4.29 26.22
C SER A 152 1.55 -3.39 25.21
N LYS A 153 0.71 -2.48 25.71
CA LYS A 153 0.07 -1.44 24.89
C LYS A 153 1.11 -0.57 24.17
N GLN A 154 2.22 -0.28 24.84
CA GLN A 154 3.32 0.51 24.28
C GLN A 154 3.88 -0.12 22.99
N TRP A 155 4.11 -1.43 22.97
CA TRP A 155 4.58 -2.11 21.76
C TRP A 155 3.56 -2.01 20.63
N ASN A 156 2.28 -2.21 20.93
CA ASN A 156 1.20 -2.14 19.95
C ASN A 156 1.08 -0.72 19.33
N ASP A 157 1.07 0.32 20.17
CA ASP A 157 0.99 1.72 19.74
C ASP A 157 2.22 2.08 18.86
N LEU A 158 3.43 1.69 19.30
CA LEU A 158 4.66 1.92 18.54
C LEU A 158 4.65 1.21 17.19
N PHE A 159 4.14 -0.02 17.13
CA PHE A 159 4.03 -0.76 15.88
C PHE A 159 3.14 -0.01 14.89
N TRP A 160 1.93 0.40 15.27
CA TRP A 160 1.01 1.10 14.37
C TRP A 160 1.56 2.44 13.90
N ILE A 161 2.15 3.23 14.80
CA ILE A 161 2.80 4.50 14.44
C ILE A 161 3.94 4.23 13.43
N SER A 162 4.77 3.21 13.67
CA SER A 162 5.87 2.87 12.77
C SER A 162 5.38 2.42 11.39
N LEU A 163 4.29 1.63 11.34
CA LEU A 163 3.68 1.18 10.10
C LEU A 163 3.08 2.37 9.33
N GLN A 164 2.35 3.26 10.01
CA GLN A 164 1.78 4.45 9.40
C GLN A 164 2.88 5.35 8.81
N ASN A 165 3.94 5.60 9.58
CA ASN A 165 5.09 6.38 9.10
C ASN A 165 5.79 5.72 7.91
N PHE A 166 5.97 4.40 7.96
CA PHE A 166 6.55 3.62 6.86
C PHE A 166 5.70 3.75 5.60
N LEU A 167 4.39 3.55 5.70
CA LEU A 167 3.47 3.65 4.57
C LEU A 167 3.43 5.08 4.02
N SER A 168 3.30 6.09 4.88
CA SER A 168 3.31 7.50 4.45
C SER A 168 4.60 7.86 3.71
N THR A 169 5.75 7.44 4.24
CA THR A 169 7.05 7.68 3.61
C THR A 169 7.17 6.93 2.29
N ALA A 170 6.72 5.67 2.24
CA ALA A 170 6.69 4.90 1.01
C ALA A 170 5.81 5.61 -0.04
N PHE A 171 4.55 5.90 0.27
CA PHE A 171 3.69 6.55 -0.71
C PHE A 171 4.14 7.97 -1.12
N TYR A 172 4.81 8.70 -0.23
CA TYR A 172 5.40 10.00 -0.56
C TYR A 172 6.50 9.90 -1.63
N HIS A 173 7.35 8.86 -1.56
CA HIS A 173 8.42 8.64 -2.54
C HIS A 173 7.95 7.90 -3.81
N MET A 174 6.66 7.64 -3.94
CA MET A 174 6.10 6.96 -5.11
C MET A 174 6.14 7.91 -6.31
N ILE A 175 7.02 7.60 -7.27
CA ILE A 175 7.13 8.37 -8.51
C ILE A 175 5.90 8.03 -9.37
N PRO A 176 5.13 9.04 -9.85
CA PRO A 176 3.99 8.77 -10.72
C PRO A 176 4.47 8.13 -12.05
N PRO A 177 3.62 7.31 -12.70
CA PRO A 177 3.94 6.76 -14.01
C PRO A 177 4.36 7.83 -15.02
N LYS A 178 5.31 7.54 -15.90
CA LYS A 178 5.84 8.51 -16.89
C LYS A 178 4.74 9.18 -17.72
N ILE A 179 3.66 8.47 -18.03
CA ILE A 179 2.51 9.01 -18.76
C ILE A 179 1.83 10.18 -18.03
N CYS A 180 1.85 10.20 -16.69
CA CYS A 180 1.35 11.33 -15.88
C CYS A 180 2.24 12.58 -16.01
N SER A 181 3.55 12.40 -16.23
CA SER A 181 4.49 13.52 -16.45
C SER A 181 4.50 14.04 -17.89
N MET A 182 3.91 13.32 -18.85
CA MET A 182 3.83 13.76 -20.25
C MET A 182 2.85 14.93 -20.42
N GLU A 183 1.80 15.01 -19.61
CA GLU A 183 0.85 16.13 -19.63
C GLU A 183 1.52 17.44 -19.20
N GLU A 184 2.33 17.42 -18.13
CA GLU A 184 3.05 18.59 -17.63
C GLU A 184 4.03 19.11 -18.69
N ASN A 185 4.77 18.21 -19.34
CA ASN A 185 5.71 18.55 -20.40
C ASN A 185 5.02 19.07 -21.68
N ASN A 186 3.93 18.43 -22.10
CA ASN A 186 3.19 18.85 -23.29
C ASN A 186 2.49 20.21 -23.06
N SER A 187 1.86 20.42 -21.91
CA SER A 187 1.20 21.69 -21.57
C SER A 187 2.18 22.87 -21.56
N GLN A 188 3.40 22.66 -21.05
CA GLN A 188 4.47 23.65 -21.11
C GLN A 188 4.97 23.89 -22.53
N GLN A 189 5.11 22.84 -23.35
CA GLN A 189 5.49 23.00 -24.77
C GLN A 189 4.44 23.76 -25.58
N TYR A 190 3.15 23.47 -25.41
CA TYR A 190 2.07 24.21 -26.09
C TYR A 190 1.97 25.65 -25.60
N GLY A 191 2.14 25.90 -24.30
CA GLY A 191 2.22 27.26 -23.76
C GLY A 191 3.37 28.07 -24.36
N ASN A 192 4.54 27.45 -24.49
CA ASN A 192 5.71 28.08 -25.14
C ASN A 192 5.48 28.33 -26.64
N LEU A 193 4.82 27.42 -27.35
CA LEU A 193 4.50 27.58 -28.77
C LEU A 193 3.53 28.75 -29.01
N ILE A 194 2.49 28.86 -28.19
CA ILE A 194 1.51 29.96 -28.25
C ILE A 194 2.16 31.30 -27.87
N SER A 195 3.06 31.30 -26.88
CA SER A 195 3.83 32.48 -26.48
C SER A 195 4.75 32.99 -27.60
N GLN A 196 5.39 32.06 -28.33
CA GLN A 196 6.21 32.40 -29.49
C GLN A 196 5.36 32.93 -30.66
N GLN A 197 4.22 32.29 -30.94
CA GLN A 197 3.30 32.74 -31.98
C GLN A 197 2.70 34.12 -31.69
N THR A 198 2.31 34.38 -30.43
CA THR A 198 1.77 35.70 -30.01
C THR A 198 2.84 36.80 -30.00
N THR A 199 4.09 36.47 -29.69
CA THR A 199 5.22 37.42 -29.79
C THR A 199 5.52 37.77 -31.24
N ASN A 200 5.53 36.77 -32.14
CA ASN A 200 5.70 36.97 -33.57
C ASN A 200 4.55 37.80 -34.17
N LEU A 201 3.30 37.52 -33.80
CA LEU A 201 2.12 38.30 -34.24
C LEU A 201 2.15 39.75 -33.74
N LYS A 202 2.60 40.00 -32.51
CA LYS A 202 2.78 41.37 -31.98
C LYS A 202 3.88 42.14 -32.70
N SER A 203 4.94 41.47 -33.17
CA SER A 203 6.00 42.11 -33.96
C SER A 203 5.60 42.45 -35.40
N LEU A 204 4.47 41.89 -35.88
CA LEU A 204 3.89 42.13 -37.21
C LEU A 204 2.83 43.23 -37.23
N LEU A 205 2.39 43.73 -36.07
CA LEU A 205 1.49 44.87 -35.95
C LEU A 205 2.30 46.17 -35.90
N PRO A 206 1.96 47.21 -36.69
CA PRO A 206 2.66 48.48 -36.63
C PRO A 206 2.44 49.13 -35.25
N PRO A 207 3.42 49.90 -34.73
CA PRO A 207 3.25 50.60 -33.47
C PRO A 207 2.03 51.51 -33.59
N SER A 208 1.05 51.30 -32.70
CA SER A 208 -0.10 52.19 -32.55
C SER A 208 0.40 53.57 -32.13
N GLY A 209 0.48 54.48 -33.10
CA GLY A 209 0.68 55.91 -32.91
C GLY A 209 -0.55 56.59 -32.33
#